data_AF-A0A2V5RKG2-F1
#
_entry.id   AF-A0A2V5RKG2-F1
#
_cell.length_a   1.000
_cell.length_b   1.000
_cell.length_c   1.000
_cell.angle_alpha   90.00
_cell.angle_beta   90.00
_cell.angle_gamma   90.00
#
_symmetry.space_group_name_H-M   'P 1'
#
loop_
_entity.id
_entity.type
_entity.pdbx_description
1 polymer ?
#
loop_
_entity_poly.entity_id
_entity_poly.type
_entity_poly.pdbx_seq_one_letter_code
_entity_poly.pdbx_strand_id
1 'polypeptide(L)'
;MPYGVNPEMLSVPDEPVRGRLLFAGTADLRKGIHYLAMAAEKLVEHGLHYEFRVAGHVEQSVANQRQCRYLTFLGRVPRSGMTREFASADLFVLPSLAEGSAEATYEALACGVPVVTTREAGSIVRDGIEGRIVPSRNAEAVANAIAELVEDRQKRERLSRAARKRALDYIWVRYGERLVEALKCFANN
;
A
#
# COMPACT_ATOMS: atom_id res chain seq x y z
N MET A 1 5.66 -16.14 -9.78
CA MET A 1 5.50 -16.39 -8.34
C MET A 1 5.53 -15.05 -7.62
N PRO A 2 4.58 -14.77 -6.71
CA PRO A 2 4.55 -13.51 -5.94
C PRO A 2 5.74 -13.45 -4.96
N TYR A 3 6.30 -12.26 -4.75
CA TYR A 3 7.49 -12.04 -3.90
C TYR A 3 7.23 -12.34 -2.42
N GLY A 4 8.31 -12.60 -1.67
CA GLY A 4 8.28 -12.86 -0.23
C GLY A 4 8.44 -11.59 0.61
N VAL A 5 7.82 -11.55 1.80
CA VAL A 5 7.99 -10.45 2.78
C VAL A 5 8.97 -10.85 3.88
N ASN A 6 9.76 -9.88 4.37
CA ASN A 6 10.62 -10.06 5.54
C ASN A 6 9.75 -10.44 6.77
N PRO A 7 9.98 -11.62 7.38
CA PRO A 7 9.21 -12.08 8.55
C PRO A 7 9.21 -11.10 9.73
N GLU A 8 10.26 -10.28 9.88
CA GLU A 8 10.33 -9.27 10.96
C GLU A 8 9.17 -8.26 10.90
N MET A 9 8.61 -8.00 9.71
CA MET A 9 7.47 -7.10 9.55
C MET A 9 6.17 -7.66 10.16
N LEU A 10 6.06 -8.98 10.31
CA LEU A 10 4.88 -9.61 10.93
C LEU A 10 4.85 -9.42 12.45
N SER A 11 6.02 -9.20 13.06
CA SER A 11 6.14 -8.99 14.51
C SER A 11 5.93 -7.56 14.96
N VAL A 12 5.68 -6.64 14.03
CA VAL A 12 5.57 -5.22 14.33
C VAL A 12 4.18 -4.92 14.91
N PRO A 13 4.09 -4.21 16.06
CA PRO A 13 2.82 -3.72 16.60
C PRO A 13 2.12 -2.82 15.57
N ASP A 14 0.79 -3.00 15.39
CA ASP A 14 -0.01 -2.07 14.57
C ASP A 14 -0.42 -0.92 15.49
N GLU A 15 0.13 0.26 15.23
CA GLU A 15 -0.08 1.49 16.02
C GLU A 15 -0.58 2.62 15.11
N PRO A 16 -1.76 2.44 14.47
CA PRO A 16 -2.20 3.32 13.41
C PRO A 16 -2.60 4.68 13.94
N VAL A 17 -2.09 5.73 13.29
CA VAL A 17 -2.56 7.10 13.49
C VAL A 17 -3.74 7.31 12.54
N ARG A 18 -4.95 7.53 13.07
CA ARG A 18 -6.15 7.73 12.24
C ARG A 18 -5.91 8.81 11.19
N GLY A 19 -6.22 8.50 9.93
CA GLY A 19 -6.03 9.40 8.80
C GLY A 19 -4.58 9.57 8.34
N ARG A 20 -3.62 8.80 8.84
CA ARG A 20 -2.27 8.72 8.26
C ARG A 20 -2.26 7.75 7.09
N LEU A 21 -1.94 8.25 5.90
CA LEU A 21 -1.95 7.51 4.66
C LEU A 21 -0.54 7.41 4.12
N LEU A 22 -0.11 6.20 3.77
CA LEU A 22 1.25 5.95 3.30
C LEU A 22 1.25 5.54 1.83
N PHE A 23 2.14 6.16 1.06
CA PHE A 23 2.59 5.71 -0.25
C PHE A 23 4.07 5.36 -0.18
N ALA A 24 4.48 4.24 -0.78
CA ALA A 24 5.87 3.80 -0.75
C ALA A 24 6.41 3.38 -2.13
N GLY A 25 7.65 3.81 -2.42
CA GLY A 25 8.38 3.54 -3.65
C GLY A 25 8.67 4.81 -4.46
N THR A 26 9.31 4.65 -5.63
CA THR A 26 9.54 5.78 -6.55
C THR A 26 8.22 6.44 -6.93
N ALA A 27 8.02 7.70 -6.53
CA ALA A 27 6.79 8.44 -6.71
C ALA A 27 6.74 9.08 -8.11
N ASP A 28 6.43 8.25 -9.11
CA ASP A 28 6.31 8.63 -10.51
C ASP A 28 4.87 8.47 -11.03
N LEU A 29 4.64 8.85 -12.29
CA LEU A 29 3.33 8.70 -12.94
C LEU A 29 2.89 7.24 -13.04
N ARG A 30 3.83 6.32 -13.21
CA ARG A 30 3.55 4.89 -13.32
C ARG A 30 2.98 4.35 -12.02
N LYS A 31 3.50 4.75 -10.86
CA LYS A 31 2.95 4.38 -9.55
C LYS A 31 1.69 5.17 -9.15
N GLY A 32 1.27 6.13 -9.97
CA GLY A 32 0.02 6.86 -9.79
C GLY A 32 0.09 7.98 -8.75
N ILE A 33 1.27 8.57 -8.50
CA ILE A 33 1.41 9.65 -7.50
C ILE A 33 0.43 10.82 -7.75
N HIS A 34 0.14 11.13 -9.01
CA HIS A 34 -0.81 12.16 -9.41
C HIS A 34 -2.26 11.81 -9.02
N TYR A 35 -2.66 10.54 -9.07
CA TYR A 35 -3.99 10.13 -8.58
C TYR A 35 -4.08 10.20 -7.06
N LEU A 36 -2.99 9.95 -6.34
CA LEU A 36 -2.94 10.19 -4.90
C LEU A 36 -3.08 11.69 -4.58
N ALA A 37 -2.35 12.54 -5.30
CA ALA A 37 -2.42 14.00 -5.16
C ALA A 37 -3.83 14.54 -5.43
N MET A 38 -4.46 14.11 -6.52
CA MET A 38 -5.84 14.48 -6.87
C MET A 38 -6.85 13.96 -5.84
N ALA A 39 -6.66 12.76 -5.30
CA ALA A 39 -7.52 12.22 -4.24
C ALA A 39 -7.40 13.03 -2.95
N ALA A 40 -6.19 13.44 -2.57
CA ALA A 40 -5.95 14.29 -1.41
C ALA A 40 -6.65 15.65 -1.55
N GLU A 41 -6.56 16.29 -2.72
CA GLU A 41 -7.26 17.54 -3.01
C GLU A 41 -8.79 17.39 -2.88
N LYS A 42 -9.36 16.33 -3.46
CA LYS A 42 -10.79 16.02 -3.36
C LYS A 42 -11.28 15.81 -1.93
N LEU A 43 -10.48 15.13 -1.10
CA LEU A 43 -10.84 14.90 0.30
C LEU A 43 -10.89 16.23 1.07
N VAL A 44 -9.94 17.12 0.82
CA VAL A 44 -9.93 18.48 1.40
C VAL A 44 -11.13 19.30 0.93
N GLU A 45 -11.52 19.21 -0.35
CA GLU A 45 -12.73 19.87 -0.88
C GLU A 45 -14.01 19.41 -0.15
N HIS A 46 -14.03 18.19 0.37
CA HIS A 46 -15.12 17.64 1.19
C HIS A 46 -14.93 17.86 2.70
N GLY A 47 -13.94 18.65 3.12
CA GLY A 47 -13.66 18.95 4.53
C GLY A 47 -12.97 17.81 5.30
N LEU A 48 -12.42 16.82 4.61
CA LEU A 48 -11.67 15.70 5.20
C LEU A 48 -10.17 15.97 5.10
N HIS A 49 -9.51 16.10 6.25
CA HIS A 49 -8.08 16.39 6.34
C HIS A 49 -7.31 15.18 6.87
N TYR A 50 -6.49 14.58 5.99
CA TYR A 50 -5.67 13.41 6.29
C TYR A 50 -4.19 13.70 6.05
N GLU A 51 -3.31 12.93 6.70
CA GLU A 51 -1.86 13.06 6.59
C GLU A 51 -1.35 12.12 5.50
N PHE A 52 -1.06 12.66 4.31
CA PHE A 52 -0.48 11.88 3.21
C PHE A 52 1.05 11.90 3.27
N ARG A 53 1.66 10.74 3.50
CA ARG A 53 3.11 10.55 3.59
C ARG A 53 3.60 9.75 2.39
N VAL A 54 4.59 10.29 1.68
CA VAL A 54 5.18 9.69 0.47
C VAL A 54 6.62 9.31 0.78
N ALA A 55 6.87 8.02 1.00
CA ALA A 55 8.19 7.45 1.27
C ALA A 55 8.81 6.92 -0.03
N GLY A 56 9.93 7.49 -0.44
CA GLY A 56 10.64 7.09 -1.64
C GLY A 56 11.20 8.29 -2.42
N HIS A 57 11.89 7.97 -3.51
CA HIS A 57 12.40 9.00 -4.40
C HIS A 57 11.26 9.64 -5.20
N VAL A 58 11.28 10.96 -5.32
CA VAL A 58 10.40 11.75 -6.17
C VAL A 58 11.27 12.76 -6.92
N GLU A 59 10.98 13.02 -8.19
CA GLU A 59 11.62 14.13 -8.87
C GLU A 59 11.11 15.47 -8.32
N GLN A 60 12.00 16.44 -8.13
CA GLN A 60 11.63 17.74 -7.59
C GLN A 60 10.59 18.46 -8.45
N SER A 61 10.63 18.24 -9.77
CA SER A 61 9.66 18.74 -10.75
C SER A 61 8.22 18.24 -10.49
N VAL A 62 8.08 17.03 -9.95
CA VAL A 62 6.80 16.41 -9.57
C VAL A 62 6.39 16.86 -8.17
N ALA A 63 7.33 16.86 -7.22
CA ALA A 63 7.05 17.26 -5.84
C ALA A 63 6.61 18.73 -5.72
N ASN A 64 7.15 19.61 -6.57
CA ASN A 64 6.83 21.03 -6.60
C ASN A 64 5.53 21.36 -7.35
N GLN A 65 4.83 20.38 -7.94
CA GLN A 65 3.54 20.60 -8.58
C GLN A 65 2.50 21.05 -7.56
N ARG A 66 1.65 22.01 -7.94
CA ARG A 66 0.59 22.54 -7.06
C ARG A 66 -0.34 21.44 -6.53
N GLN A 67 -0.62 20.42 -7.33
CA GLN A 67 -1.47 19.30 -6.99
C GLN A 67 -0.90 18.48 -5.82
N CYS A 68 0.43 18.44 -5.68
CA CYS A 68 1.12 17.70 -4.63
C CYS A 68 1.18 18.45 -3.28
N ARG A 69 0.59 19.64 -3.16
CA ARG A 69 0.65 20.48 -1.94
C ARG A 69 0.11 19.82 -0.67
N TYR A 70 -0.72 18.80 -0.80
CA TYR A 70 -1.27 18.03 0.32
C TYR A 70 -0.46 16.77 0.65
N LEU A 71 0.62 16.51 -0.09
CA LEU A 71 1.50 15.37 0.11
C LEU A 71 2.77 15.80 0.87
N THR A 72 3.14 15.02 1.88
CA THR A 72 4.41 15.16 2.60
C THR A 72 5.42 14.17 2.04
N PHE A 73 6.41 14.66 1.30
CA PHE A 73 7.48 13.83 0.75
C PHE A 73 8.57 13.60 1.79
N LEU A 74 8.75 12.34 2.22
CA LEU A 74 9.76 11.96 3.22
C LEU A 74 11.14 11.69 2.60
N GLY A 75 11.21 11.61 1.27
CA GLY A 75 12.40 11.16 0.56
C GLY A 75 12.71 9.69 0.81
N ARG A 76 13.97 9.29 0.67
CA ARG A 76 14.39 7.90 0.90
C ARG A 76 14.40 7.60 2.40
N VAL A 77 13.49 6.75 2.83
CA VAL A 77 13.44 6.25 4.21
C VAL A 77 14.25 4.95 4.31
N PRO A 78 15.19 4.81 5.27
CA PRO A 78 15.90 3.55 5.51
C PRO A 78 14.93 2.41 5.87
N ARG A 79 15.31 1.16 5.60
CA ARG A 79 14.46 -0.02 5.87
C ARG A 79 13.89 -0.06 7.30
N SER A 80 14.70 0.23 8.31
CA SER A 80 14.26 0.27 9.71
C SER A 80 13.25 1.39 10.01
N GLY A 81 13.32 2.50 9.26
CA GLY A 81 12.33 3.57 9.30
C GLY A 81 11.05 3.21 8.54
N MET A 82 11.17 2.51 7.41
CA MET A 82 10.03 2.13 6.57
C MET A 82 9.04 1.24 7.32
N THR A 83 9.53 0.32 8.14
CA THR A 83 8.67 -0.52 8.99
C THR A 83 7.84 0.33 9.96
N ARG A 84 8.40 1.41 10.53
CA ARG A 84 7.65 2.34 11.40
C ARG A 84 6.64 3.18 10.63
N GLU A 85 6.96 3.57 9.40
CA GLU A 85 6.02 4.26 8.52
C GLU A 85 4.78 3.38 8.26
N PHE A 86 4.98 2.10 7.94
CA PHE A 86 3.88 1.15 7.81
C PHE A 86 3.12 0.96 9.12
N ALA A 87 3.82 0.70 10.24
CA ALA A 87 3.19 0.45 11.53
C ALA A 87 2.28 1.58 12.02
N SER A 88 2.63 2.83 11.66
CA SER A 88 1.84 4.01 12.01
C SER A 88 0.79 4.40 10.97
N ALA A 89 0.80 3.78 9.79
CA ALA A 89 -0.13 4.08 8.71
C ALA A 89 -1.53 3.51 9.03
N ASP A 90 -2.55 4.35 8.88
CA ASP A 90 -3.94 3.90 8.93
C ASP A 90 -4.28 3.07 7.71
N LEU A 91 -3.84 3.53 6.53
CA LEU A 91 -3.98 2.86 5.23
C LEU A 91 -2.69 3.01 4.41
N PHE A 92 -2.44 2.02 3.57
CA PHE A 92 -1.46 2.10 2.48
C PHE A 92 -2.18 2.35 1.16
N VAL A 93 -1.73 3.33 0.38
CA VAL A 93 -2.38 3.74 -0.88
C VAL A 93 -1.38 3.68 -2.02
N LEU A 94 -1.66 2.83 -3.00
CA LEU A 94 -0.83 2.67 -4.21
C LEU A 94 -1.72 2.54 -5.46
N PRO A 95 -2.15 3.66 -6.06
CA PRO A 95 -3.04 3.66 -7.22
C PRO A 95 -2.27 3.47 -8.54
N SER A 96 -1.46 2.41 -8.60
CA SER A 96 -0.50 2.20 -9.69
C SER A 96 -1.19 1.97 -11.04
N LEU A 97 -0.53 2.40 -12.12
CA LEU A 97 -0.93 2.14 -13.50
C LEU A 97 -0.25 0.92 -14.10
N ALA A 98 0.90 0.51 -13.56
CA ALA A 98 1.61 -0.67 -14.00
C ALA A 98 2.68 -1.09 -12.98
N GLU A 99 2.52 -2.29 -12.43
CA GLU A 99 3.53 -3.03 -11.66
C GLU A 99 3.47 -4.51 -12.09
N GLY A 100 4.58 -5.23 -11.91
CA GLY A 100 4.55 -6.70 -12.03
C GLY A 100 3.96 -7.34 -10.78
N SER A 101 4.46 -6.93 -9.62
CA SER A 101 3.99 -7.33 -8.30
C SER A 101 4.50 -6.33 -7.29
N ALA A 102 3.67 -5.37 -6.90
CA ALA A 102 4.08 -4.28 -6.02
C ALA A 102 4.41 -4.76 -4.60
N GLU A 103 5.70 -5.01 -4.32
CA GLU A 103 6.22 -5.50 -3.03
C GLU A 103 5.72 -4.68 -1.84
N ALA A 104 5.62 -3.36 -1.98
CA ALA A 104 5.11 -2.47 -0.93
C ALA A 104 3.69 -2.82 -0.46
N THR A 105 2.86 -3.42 -1.32
CA THR A 105 1.53 -3.90 -0.90
C THR A 105 1.64 -5.10 0.04
N TYR A 106 2.66 -5.94 -0.12
CA TYR A 106 2.89 -7.10 0.74
C TYR A 106 3.47 -6.67 2.09
N GLU A 107 4.38 -5.70 2.08
CA GLU A 107 4.93 -5.08 3.30
C GLU A 107 3.82 -4.43 4.13
N ALA A 108 2.91 -3.68 3.48
CA ALA A 108 1.72 -3.14 4.12
C ALA A 108 0.88 -4.23 4.79
N LEU A 109 0.59 -5.32 4.07
CA LEU A 109 -0.19 -6.43 4.62
C LEU A 109 0.50 -7.10 5.82
N ALA A 110 1.81 -7.28 5.77
CA ALA A 110 2.58 -7.88 6.86
C ALA A 110 2.54 -7.03 8.13
N CYS A 111 2.58 -5.71 7.98
CA CYS A 111 2.40 -4.76 9.08
C CYS A 111 0.94 -4.63 9.54
N GLY A 112 -0.01 -5.33 8.89
CA GLY A 112 -1.44 -5.26 9.23
C GLY A 112 -2.15 -4.01 8.72
N VAL A 113 -1.61 -3.35 7.71
CA VAL A 113 -2.15 -2.12 7.14
C VAL A 113 -3.08 -2.46 5.97
N PRO A 114 -4.36 -2.03 6.00
CA PRO A 114 -5.25 -2.19 4.85
C PRO A 114 -4.75 -1.41 3.63
N VAL A 115 -4.97 -1.98 2.43
CA VAL A 115 -4.41 -1.45 1.19
C VAL A 115 -5.50 -0.90 0.25
N VAL A 116 -5.35 0.33 -0.23
CA VAL A 116 -6.11 0.88 -1.36
C VAL A 116 -5.23 0.84 -2.59
N THR A 117 -5.58 0.03 -3.59
CA THR A 117 -4.74 -0.17 -4.78
C THR A 117 -5.58 -0.45 -6.03
N THR A 118 -4.92 -0.69 -7.16
CA THR A 118 -5.52 -1.00 -8.46
C THR A 118 -5.20 -2.43 -8.86
N ARG A 119 -5.88 -2.96 -9.90
CA ARG A 119 -5.55 -4.32 -10.41
C ARG A 119 -4.15 -4.37 -11.04
N GLU A 120 -3.75 -3.25 -11.65
CA GLU A 120 -2.50 -3.03 -12.36
C GLU A 120 -1.29 -3.02 -11.42
N ALA A 121 -1.50 -2.93 -10.11
CA ALA A 121 -0.44 -3.08 -9.11
C ALA A 121 0.07 -4.52 -8.97
N GLY A 122 -0.63 -5.52 -9.53
CA GLY A 122 -0.28 -6.94 -9.38
C GLY A 122 -0.28 -7.38 -7.91
N SER A 123 -1.12 -6.75 -7.08
CA SER A 123 -1.19 -7.00 -5.64
C SER A 123 -1.96 -8.29 -5.32
N ILE A 124 -1.66 -8.87 -4.16
CA ILE A 124 -2.36 -10.04 -3.59
C ILE A 124 -3.59 -9.68 -2.74
N VAL A 125 -3.86 -8.38 -2.59
CA VAL A 125 -5.03 -7.83 -1.90
C VAL A 125 -6.31 -8.29 -2.59
N ARG A 126 -7.33 -8.64 -1.82
CA ARG A 126 -8.67 -8.92 -2.32
C ARG A 126 -9.62 -7.82 -1.89
N ASP A 127 -10.42 -7.34 -2.85
CA ASP A 127 -11.36 -6.24 -2.62
C ASP A 127 -12.35 -6.58 -1.49
N GLY A 128 -12.48 -5.66 -0.53
CA GLY A 128 -13.35 -5.80 0.64
C GLY A 128 -12.82 -6.71 1.75
N ILE A 129 -11.68 -7.39 1.56
CA ILE A 129 -11.12 -8.34 2.53
C ILE A 129 -9.89 -7.75 3.24
N GLU A 130 -8.81 -7.46 2.51
CA GLU A 130 -7.60 -6.81 3.07
C GLU A 130 -7.49 -5.33 2.72
N GLY A 131 -8.43 -4.82 1.92
CA GLY A 131 -8.30 -3.51 1.31
C GLY A 131 -9.37 -3.24 0.26
N ARG A 132 -9.16 -2.22 -0.57
CA ARG A 132 -10.01 -1.90 -1.72
C ARG A 132 -9.22 -1.95 -3.01
N ILE A 133 -9.81 -2.56 -4.03
CA ILE A 133 -9.30 -2.51 -5.41
C ILE A 133 -10.16 -1.51 -6.17
N VAL A 134 -9.59 -0.34 -6.46
CA VAL A 134 -10.27 0.73 -7.19
C VAL A 134 -9.98 0.64 -8.70
N PRO A 135 -10.86 1.18 -9.56
CA PRO A 135 -10.54 1.36 -10.96
C PRO A 135 -9.26 2.19 -11.16
N SER A 136 -8.40 1.78 -12.09
CA SER A 136 -7.25 2.59 -12.46
C SER A 136 -7.69 3.92 -13.06
N ARG A 137 -6.79 4.90 -12.96
CA ARG A 137 -7.00 6.26 -13.48
C ARG A 137 -8.17 7.02 -12.88
N ASN A 138 -8.58 6.67 -11.66
CA ASN A 138 -9.77 7.23 -11.02
C ASN A 138 -9.45 7.79 -9.61
N ALA A 139 -9.12 9.09 -9.55
CA ALA A 139 -8.84 9.77 -8.29
C ALA A 139 -10.06 9.83 -7.35
N GLU A 140 -11.26 9.90 -7.90
CA GLU A 140 -12.51 9.90 -7.12
C GLU A 140 -12.70 8.58 -6.38
N ALA A 141 -12.46 7.45 -7.06
CA ALA A 141 -12.53 6.14 -6.44
C ALA A 141 -11.45 5.94 -5.35
N VAL A 142 -10.25 6.49 -5.56
CA VAL A 142 -9.19 6.51 -4.54
C VAL A 142 -9.64 7.31 -3.31
N ALA A 143 -10.15 8.53 -3.50
CA ALA A 143 -10.65 9.38 -2.42
C ALA A 143 -11.78 8.71 -1.63
N ASN A 144 -12.77 8.16 -2.32
CA ASN A 144 -13.92 7.49 -1.69
C ASN A 144 -13.49 6.25 -0.88
N ALA A 145 -12.57 5.44 -1.41
CA ALA A 145 -12.03 4.30 -0.68
C ALA A 145 -11.24 4.71 0.57
N ILE A 146 -10.47 5.80 0.49
CA ILE A 146 -9.76 6.37 1.64
C ILE A 146 -10.76 6.82 2.71
N ALA A 147 -11.72 7.68 2.34
CA ALA A 147 -12.71 8.21 3.28
C ALA A 147 -13.50 7.08 3.96
N GLU A 148 -14.00 6.11 3.17
CA GLU A 148 -14.72 4.95 3.68
C GLU A 148 -13.93 4.21 4.76
N LEU A 149 -12.65 3.91 4.51
CA LEU A 149 -11.84 3.13 5.42
C LEU A 149 -11.30 3.92 6.61
N VAL A 150 -10.99 5.22 6.45
CA VAL A 150 -10.55 6.05 7.56
C VAL A 150 -11.70 6.30 8.55
N GLU A 151 -12.91 6.52 8.03
CA GLU A 151 -14.09 6.83 8.85
C GLU A 151 -14.76 5.58 9.46
N ASP A 152 -14.86 4.47 8.73
CA ASP A 152 -15.39 3.20 9.28
C ASP A 152 -14.27 2.41 9.99
N ARG A 153 -14.08 2.72 11.28
CA ARG A 153 -13.03 2.09 12.11
C ARG A 153 -13.20 0.59 12.27
N GLN A 154 -14.43 0.10 12.41
CA GLN A 154 -14.69 -1.33 12.54
C GLN A 154 -14.31 -2.08 11.26
N LYS A 155 -14.61 -1.49 10.10
CA LYS A 155 -14.20 -2.03 8.81
C LYS A 155 -12.69 -2.00 8.64
N ARG A 156 -12.03 -0.89 8.95
CA ARG A 156 -10.55 -0.79 8.93
C ARG A 156 -9.93 -1.90 9.76
N GLU A 157 -10.36 -2.08 11.00
CA GLU A 157 -9.82 -3.10 11.91
C GLU A 157 -10.04 -4.53 11.40
N ARG A 158 -11.21 -4.81 10.82
CA ARG A 158 -11.49 -6.11 10.19
C ARG A 158 -10.52 -6.39 9.05
N LEU A 159 -10.31 -5.39 8.18
CA LEU A 159 -9.39 -5.49 7.05
C LEU A 159 -7.92 -5.63 7.52
N SER A 160 -7.53 -4.94 8.59
CA SER A 160 -6.20 -5.04 9.20
C SER A 160 -5.90 -6.46 9.71
N ARG A 161 -6.85 -7.09 10.41
CA ARG A 161 -6.72 -8.49 10.84
C ARG A 161 -6.59 -9.45 9.65
N ALA A 162 -7.39 -9.23 8.61
CA ALA A 162 -7.31 -10.02 7.39
C ALA A 162 -5.97 -9.81 6.66
N ALA A 163 -5.43 -8.60 6.65
CA ALA A 163 -4.14 -8.26 6.06
C ALA A 163 -2.99 -9.05 6.67
N ARG A 164 -2.90 -9.08 8.02
CA ARG A 164 -1.89 -9.92 8.71
C ARG A 164 -2.03 -11.38 8.36
N LYS A 165 -3.26 -11.92 8.39
CA LYS A 165 -3.52 -13.33 8.04
C LYS A 165 -3.08 -13.62 6.61
N ARG A 166 -3.37 -12.72 5.67
CA ARG A 166 -2.98 -12.84 4.26
C ARG A 166 -1.47 -12.84 4.09
N ALA A 167 -0.75 -11.97 4.79
CA ALA A 167 0.70 -11.86 4.68
C ALA A 167 1.46 -13.14 5.08
N LEU A 168 0.92 -13.95 5.98
CA LEU A 168 1.50 -15.24 6.38
C LEU A 168 1.68 -16.21 5.20
N ASP A 169 0.83 -16.11 4.17
CA ASP A 169 0.93 -16.94 2.97
C ASP A 169 2.07 -16.49 2.02
N TYR A 170 2.66 -15.32 2.25
CA TYR A 170 3.62 -14.67 1.37
C TYR A 170 4.93 -14.29 2.06
N ILE A 171 5.30 -14.99 3.14
CA ILE A 171 6.65 -14.93 3.71
C ILE A 171 7.67 -15.66 2.82
N TRP A 172 8.93 -15.24 2.88
CA TRP A 172 10.04 -15.83 2.11
C TRP A 172 10.13 -17.36 2.22
N VAL A 173 9.84 -17.93 3.39
CA VAL A 173 9.87 -19.39 3.62
C VAL A 173 8.87 -20.11 2.70
N ARG A 174 7.62 -19.64 2.64
CA ARG A 174 6.58 -20.21 1.77
C ARG A 174 6.83 -19.94 0.29
N TYR A 175 7.51 -18.84 -0.05
CA TYR A 175 7.98 -18.62 -1.41
C TYR A 175 8.99 -19.70 -1.84
N GLY A 176 9.96 -20.03 -0.98
CA GLY A 176 10.93 -21.08 -1.22
C GLY A 176 10.28 -22.45 -1.42
N GLU A 177 9.31 -22.81 -0.57
CA GLU A 177 8.55 -24.06 -0.69
C GLU A 177 7.82 -24.16 -2.04
N ARG A 178 7.09 -23.11 -2.43
CA ARG A 178 6.38 -23.06 -3.72
C ARG A 178 7.33 -23.15 -4.91
N LEU A 179 8.49 -22.51 -4.84
CA LEU A 179 9.49 -22.56 -5.90
C LEU A 179 10.06 -23.98 -6.04
N VAL A 180 10.42 -24.62 -4.92
CA VAL A 180 10.93 -26.00 -4.90
C VAL A 180 9.88 -26.97 -5.44
N GLU A 181 8.61 -26.81 -5.06
CA GLU A 181 7.50 -27.63 -5.57
C GLU A 181 7.32 -27.47 -7.08
N ALA A 182 7.30 -26.23 -7.57
CA ALA A 182 7.22 -25.97 -9.01
C ALA A 182 8.40 -26.60 -9.78
N LEU A 183 9.63 -26.50 -9.27
CA LEU A 183 10.81 -27.11 -9.89
C LEU A 183 10.75 -28.65 -9.88
N LYS A 184 10.23 -29.27 -8.82
CA LYS A 184 10.03 -30.73 -8.75
C LYS A 184 9.04 -31.24 -9.80
N CYS A 185 7.97 -30.48 -10.07
CA CYS A 185 7.03 -30.82 -11.14
C CYS A 185 7.68 -30.79 -12.54
N PHE A 186 8.67 -29.92 -12.77
CA PHE A 186 9.42 -29.89 -14.02
C PHE A 186 10.46 -31.00 -14.14
N ALA A 187 11.07 -31.43 -13.03
CA ALA A 187 12.08 -32.50 -13.04
C ALA A 187 11.50 -33.91 -13.18
N ASN A 188 10.18 -34.08 -12.97
CA ASN A 188 9.47 -35.35 -13.09
C ASN A 188 8.65 -35.48 -14.39
N ASN A 189 8.88 -34.60 -15.37
CA ASN A 189 8.40 -34.67 -16.76
C ASN A 189 9.59 -34.79 -17.70
#